data_AF-A0A2H6IWR1-F1
#
_entry.id   AF-A0A2H6IWR1-F1
#
_cell.length_a   1.000
_cell.length_b   1.000
_cell.length_c   1.000
_cell.angle_alpha   90.00
_cell.angle_beta   90.00
_cell.angle_gamma   90.00
#
_symmetry.space_group_name_H-M   'P 1'
#
loop_
_entity.id
_entity.type
_entity.pdbx_description
1 polymer ?
#
loop_
_entity_poly.entity_id
_entity_poly.type
_entity_poly.pdbx_seq_one_letter_code
_entity_poly.pdbx_strand_id
1 'polypeptide(L)'
;MTQSSPWTLPWPIRARRAPVVNAAIAMSAFAALGATLIFTHPSLSPELMRPFTAIHGLLASGALALLAYVALIGALWPLAQILGALEAVSRLAMAAGLAGVLPFAQASDPGGGAASGGKGAQAAAAGHEIQIGAYGGYNYTRPSKVRMVQPGGTDITFTDIKWIGESFKTEPYWGVRATWWSPKLAGIGFMFDYTHAKATALKTQEVTQAGKRDGQEVPPKEPFSATFRKLEFTHGLNFFTLNALYRADWLHARMAPYAGIGIGLSIPHVDTRRAGAPKASRTYVHQITGLTFQALGGIEWRGSRAARFSAFTEYKLNYSKNKADLNGGGLLETDLWTHQVPVGFYYRHRLGAR
;
A
#
# COMPACT_ATOMS: atom_id res chain seq x y z
N MET A 1 69.07 31.60 0.85
CA MET A 1 67.68 31.84 0.43
C MET A 1 67.30 30.73 -0.53
N THR A 2 66.61 29.72 -0.03
CA THR A 2 66.12 28.56 -0.76
C THR A 2 64.72 28.86 -1.29
N GLN A 3 64.55 28.93 -2.61
CA GLN A 3 63.23 28.83 -3.22
C GLN A 3 63.25 27.73 -4.29
N SER A 4 62.44 26.72 -3.99
CA SER A 4 62.16 25.51 -4.73
C SER A 4 61.10 25.75 -5.81
N SER A 5 61.41 25.34 -7.03
CA SER A 5 60.48 24.73 -8.00
C SER A 5 60.77 23.22 -7.94
N PRO A 6 59.82 22.26 -7.98
CA PRO A 6 58.82 22.14 -9.06
C PRO A 6 57.43 21.60 -8.66
N TRP A 7 56.38 22.07 -9.33
CA TRP A 7 55.11 21.34 -9.39
C TRP A 7 55.05 20.51 -10.67
N THR A 8 55.47 19.25 -10.58
CA THR A 8 55.15 18.20 -11.56
C THR A 8 53.79 17.60 -11.21
N LEU A 9 52.81 17.71 -12.11
CA LEU A 9 51.54 16.98 -12.02
C LEU A 9 51.76 15.47 -12.26
N PRO A 10 51.19 14.57 -11.43
CA PRO A 10 51.03 13.17 -11.79
C PRO A 10 49.58 12.86 -12.22
N TRP A 11 49.45 12.45 -13.49
CA TRP A 11 48.52 11.46 -14.06
C TRP A 11 46.98 11.69 -14.06
N PRO A 12 46.28 11.30 -15.14
CA PRO A 12 44.85 11.50 -15.28
C PRO A 12 44.08 10.46 -14.45
N ILE A 13 43.12 10.95 -13.64
CA ILE A 13 42.08 10.12 -13.04
C ILE A 13 41.23 9.55 -14.19
N ARG A 14 41.46 8.29 -14.57
CA ARG A 14 40.46 7.53 -15.33
C ARG A 14 39.22 7.39 -14.43
N ALA A 15 38.22 8.23 -14.67
CA ALA A 15 36.88 8.02 -14.15
C ALA A 15 36.38 6.66 -14.64
N ARG A 16 36.44 5.63 -13.78
CA ARG A 16 35.68 4.40 -13.98
C ARG A 16 34.21 4.76 -13.80
N ARG A 17 33.53 5.12 -14.90
CA ARG A 17 32.07 5.06 -14.96
C ARG A 17 31.67 3.64 -14.59
N ALA A 18 30.93 3.49 -13.50
CA ALA A 18 30.53 2.21 -12.96
C ALA A 18 29.65 1.44 -13.99
N PRO A 19 29.88 0.14 -14.22
CA PRO A 19 29.12 -0.68 -15.16
C PRO A 19 27.62 -0.80 -14.83
N VAL A 20 27.22 -0.39 -13.62
CA VAL A 20 25.84 -0.42 -13.12
C VAL A 20 24.92 0.58 -13.86
N VAL A 21 25.45 1.73 -14.31
CA VAL A 21 24.64 2.77 -14.99
C VAL A 21 24.27 2.33 -16.41
N ASN A 22 25.17 1.63 -17.12
CA ASN A 22 24.90 1.12 -18.46
C ASN A 22 23.93 -0.06 -18.46
N ALA A 23 23.98 -0.91 -17.42
CA ALA A 23 23.03 -2.02 -17.25
C ALA A 23 21.61 -1.51 -16.94
N ALA A 24 21.48 -0.46 -16.13
CA ALA A 24 20.18 0.15 -15.81
C ALA A 24 19.51 0.81 -17.03
N ILE A 25 20.30 1.49 -17.89
CA ILE A 25 19.81 2.11 -19.14
C ILE A 25 19.44 1.04 -20.18
N ALA A 26 20.24 -0.02 -20.31
CA ALA A 26 19.93 -1.13 -21.22
C ALA A 26 18.68 -1.91 -20.81
N MET A 27 18.47 -2.16 -19.51
CA MET A 27 17.27 -2.84 -19.01
C MET A 27 16.00 -1.99 -19.12
N SER A 28 16.10 -0.67 -18.99
CA SER A 28 14.96 0.24 -19.19
C SER A 28 14.58 0.36 -20.67
N ALA A 29 15.54 0.32 -21.60
CA ALA A 29 15.26 0.23 -23.04
C ALA A 29 14.61 -1.11 -23.43
N PHE A 30 15.05 -2.23 -22.85
CA PHE A 30 14.46 -3.56 -23.11
C PHE A 30 13.04 -3.69 -22.55
N ALA A 31 12.77 -3.12 -21.37
CA ALA A 31 11.43 -3.10 -20.76
C ALA A 31 10.44 -2.21 -21.54
N ALA A 32 10.89 -1.08 -22.07
CA ALA A 32 10.07 -0.22 -22.93
C ALA A 32 9.73 -0.86 -24.29
N LEU A 33 10.69 -1.59 -24.89
CA LEU A 33 10.48 -2.34 -26.13
C LEU A 33 9.53 -3.53 -25.95
N GLY A 34 9.62 -4.26 -24.83
CA GLY A 34 8.74 -5.39 -24.51
C GLY A 34 7.28 -4.96 -24.27
N ALA A 35 7.06 -3.82 -23.60
CA ALA A 35 5.71 -3.28 -23.40
C ALA A 35 5.09 -2.84 -24.74
N THR A 36 5.86 -2.18 -25.60
CA THR A 36 5.34 -1.68 -26.89
C THR A 36 4.94 -2.81 -27.85
N LEU A 37 5.68 -3.93 -27.88
CA LEU A 37 5.34 -5.08 -28.72
C LEU A 37 4.05 -5.83 -28.27
N ILE A 38 3.74 -5.81 -26.97
CA ILE A 38 2.58 -6.52 -26.40
C ILE A 38 1.29 -5.69 -26.54
N PHE A 39 1.38 -4.36 -26.47
CA PHE A 39 0.21 -3.48 -26.60
C PHE A 39 -0.15 -3.13 -28.06
N THR A 40 0.70 -3.42 -29.05
CA THR A 40 0.50 -2.96 -30.43
C THR A 40 0.19 -4.05 -31.46
N HIS A 41 0.21 -5.35 -31.10
CA HIS A 41 -0.02 -6.41 -32.10
C HIS A 41 -1.49 -6.92 -32.10
N PRO A 42 -2.28 -6.66 -33.17
CA PRO A 42 -3.73 -6.89 -33.20
C PRO A 42 -4.16 -8.35 -33.45
N SER A 43 -3.30 -9.36 -33.25
CA SER A 43 -3.53 -10.72 -33.76
C SER A 43 -3.51 -11.87 -32.73
N LEU A 44 -3.65 -11.59 -31.43
CA LEU A 44 -3.76 -12.65 -30.41
C LEU A 44 -5.23 -12.94 -30.10
N SER A 45 -5.65 -14.20 -30.27
CA SER A 45 -7.05 -14.61 -30.17
C SER A 45 -7.59 -14.55 -28.72
N PRO A 46 -8.89 -14.26 -28.51
CA PRO A 46 -9.49 -14.11 -27.17
C PRO A 46 -9.40 -15.35 -26.27
N GLU A 47 -9.23 -16.55 -26.84
CA GLU A 47 -9.15 -17.81 -26.09
C GLU A 47 -7.77 -18.05 -25.48
N LEU A 48 -6.70 -17.57 -26.14
CA LEU A 48 -5.32 -17.65 -25.61
C LEU A 48 -5.11 -16.66 -24.44
N MET A 49 -5.92 -15.59 -24.38
CA MET A 49 -5.80 -14.51 -23.40
C MET A 49 -6.51 -14.76 -22.07
N ARG A 50 -7.38 -15.79 -21.96
CA ARG A 50 -8.12 -16.10 -20.71
C ARG A 50 -7.23 -16.50 -19.52
N PRO A 51 -6.27 -17.44 -19.64
CA PRO A 51 -5.32 -17.72 -18.57
C PRO A 51 -4.29 -16.58 -18.40
N PHE A 52 -3.99 -15.85 -19.48
CA PHE A 52 -3.04 -14.73 -19.47
C PHE A 52 -3.57 -13.51 -18.70
N THR A 53 -4.86 -13.17 -18.81
CA THR A 53 -5.47 -12.00 -18.14
C THR A 53 -5.52 -12.10 -16.61
N ALA A 54 -5.69 -13.30 -16.05
CA ALA A 54 -5.62 -13.52 -14.60
C ALA A 54 -4.19 -13.35 -14.05
N ILE A 55 -3.18 -13.73 -14.84
CA ILE A 55 -1.76 -13.60 -14.49
C ILE A 55 -1.26 -12.15 -14.69
N HIS A 56 -1.84 -11.41 -15.65
CA HIS A 56 -1.50 -10.00 -15.90
C HIS A 56 -1.95 -9.06 -14.79
N GLY A 57 -3.04 -9.34 -14.07
CA GLY A 57 -3.41 -8.54 -12.89
C GLY A 57 -2.36 -8.57 -11.78
N LEU A 58 -1.65 -9.70 -11.61
CA LEU A 58 -0.61 -9.90 -10.60
C LEU A 58 0.78 -9.42 -11.07
N LEU A 59 1.12 -9.61 -12.35
CA LEU A 59 2.40 -9.20 -12.92
C LEU A 59 2.44 -7.73 -13.36
N ALA A 60 1.34 -7.19 -13.89
CA ALA A 60 1.27 -5.76 -14.26
C ALA A 60 1.23 -4.87 -13.02
N SER A 61 0.61 -5.32 -11.91
CA SER A 61 0.67 -4.63 -10.61
C SER A 61 2.06 -4.72 -9.98
N GLY A 62 2.75 -5.86 -10.09
CA GLY A 62 4.16 -5.99 -9.72
C GLY A 62 5.11 -5.11 -10.54
N ALA A 63 4.88 -4.99 -11.85
CA ALA A 63 5.63 -4.08 -12.73
C ALA A 63 5.33 -2.60 -12.43
N LEU A 64 4.08 -2.25 -12.13
CA LEU A 64 3.70 -0.92 -11.65
C LEU A 64 4.32 -0.60 -10.28
N ALA A 65 4.40 -1.57 -9.37
CA ALA A 65 5.09 -1.42 -8.08
C ALA A 65 6.61 -1.24 -8.26
N LEU A 66 7.22 -1.92 -9.24
CA LEU A 66 8.63 -1.74 -9.61
C LEU A 66 8.87 -0.38 -10.28
N LEU A 67 7.96 0.08 -11.14
CA LEU A 67 8.01 1.42 -11.74
C LEU A 67 7.78 2.51 -10.69
N ALA A 68 6.87 2.29 -9.73
CA ALA A 68 6.68 3.16 -8.57
C ALA A 68 7.92 3.18 -7.66
N TYR A 69 8.61 2.05 -7.50
CA TYR A 69 9.90 1.95 -6.80
C TYR A 69 11.01 2.75 -7.50
N VAL A 70 11.07 2.72 -8.84
CA VAL A 70 12.01 3.54 -9.63
C VAL A 70 11.67 5.03 -9.53
N ALA A 71 10.37 5.38 -9.58
CA ALA A 71 9.91 6.76 -9.38
C ALA A 71 10.17 7.26 -7.94
N LEU A 72 10.07 6.39 -6.94
CA LEU A 72 10.33 6.67 -5.53
C LEU A 72 11.82 7.00 -5.28
N ILE A 73 12.76 6.29 -5.91
CA ILE A 73 14.20 6.63 -5.82
C ILE A 73 14.47 8.03 -6.40
N GLY A 74 13.75 8.43 -7.46
CA GLY A 74 13.83 9.78 -8.03
C GLY A 74 13.16 10.87 -7.19
N ALA A 75 12.03 10.56 -6.53
CA ALA A 75 11.20 11.54 -5.83
C ALA A 75 11.49 11.70 -4.33
N LEU A 76 12.15 10.74 -3.67
CA LEU A 76 12.46 10.82 -2.24
C LEU A 76 13.66 11.71 -1.91
N TRP A 77 14.58 11.93 -2.86
CA TRP A 77 15.77 12.76 -2.62
C TRP A 77 15.44 14.24 -2.31
N PRO A 78 14.47 14.90 -2.99
CA PRO A 78 14.08 16.28 -2.68
C PRO A 78 13.11 16.41 -1.49
N LEU A 79 12.23 15.44 -1.26
CA LEU A 79 11.18 15.50 -0.23
C LEU A 79 11.71 15.43 1.21
N ALA A 80 12.87 14.78 1.40
CA ALA A 80 13.57 14.70 2.67
C ALA A 80 14.06 16.06 3.21
N GLN A 81 14.03 17.13 2.39
CA GLN A 81 14.49 18.47 2.77
C GLN A 81 13.39 19.38 3.37
N ILE A 82 12.11 18.97 3.38
CA ILE A 82 10.99 19.91 3.65
C ILE A 82 10.19 19.63 4.96
N LEU A 83 10.34 18.50 5.65
CA LEU A 83 9.31 18.07 6.62
C LEU A 83 9.71 18.08 8.11
N GLY A 84 9.98 19.27 8.66
CA GLY A 84 10.05 19.49 10.12
C GLY A 84 8.70 19.42 10.84
N ALA A 85 7.58 19.49 10.12
CA ALA A 85 6.22 19.50 10.69
C ALA A 85 5.63 18.08 10.97
N LEU A 86 6.27 17.00 10.48
CA LEU A 86 5.71 15.65 10.50
C LEU A 86 5.99 14.87 11.81
N GLU A 87 6.91 15.36 12.63
CA GLU A 87 7.32 14.72 13.88
C GLU A 87 6.21 14.74 14.94
N ALA A 88 5.50 15.87 15.10
CA ALA A 88 4.44 16.02 16.10
C ALA A 88 3.23 15.11 15.82
N VAL A 89 2.86 14.98 14.55
CA VAL A 89 1.72 14.14 14.12
C VAL A 89 2.04 12.64 14.32
N SER A 90 3.27 12.23 14.05
CA SER A 90 3.73 10.84 14.20
C SER A 90 3.78 10.41 15.67
N ARG A 91 4.13 11.32 16.59
CA ARG A 91 4.08 11.05 18.05
C ARG A 91 2.65 10.89 18.56
N LEU A 92 1.70 11.68 18.05
CA LEU A 92 0.28 11.55 18.40
C LEU A 92 -0.31 10.22 17.92
N ALA A 93 0.03 9.79 16.70
CA ALA A 93 -0.38 8.50 16.15
C ALA A 93 0.18 7.31 16.97
N MET A 94 1.38 7.46 17.55
CA MET A 94 1.98 6.44 18.42
C MET A 94 1.25 6.33 19.77
N ALA A 95 0.81 7.45 20.36
CA ALA A 95 -0.05 7.44 21.55
C ALA A 95 -1.41 6.77 21.30
N ALA A 96 -2.03 7.04 20.14
CA ALA A 96 -3.29 6.40 19.73
C ALA A 96 -3.12 4.91 19.39
N GLY A 97 -2.01 4.54 18.75
CA GLY A 97 -1.66 3.15 18.44
C GLY A 97 -1.35 2.32 19.68
N LEU A 98 -0.65 2.89 20.67
CA LEU A 98 -0.42 2.25 21.97
C LEU A 98 -1.74 1.99 22.71
N ALA A 99 -2.66 2.97 22.73
CA ALA A 99 -3.97 2.81 23.38
C ALA A 99 -4.82 1.65 22.83
N GLY A 100 -4.65 1.29 21.55
CA GLY A 100 -5.33 0.14 20.93
C GLY A 100 -4.70 -1.23 21.22
N VAL A 101 -3.50 -1.27 21.81
CA VAL A 101 -2.72 -2.51 22.09
C VAL A 101 -2.65 -2.80 23.60
N LEU A 102 -3.14 -1.90 24.46
CA LEU A 102 -3.06 -2.00 25.92
C LEU A 102 -3.86 -3.10 26.64
N PRO A 103 -4.76 -3.94 26.05
CA PRO A 103 -5.40 -5.02 26.82
C PRO A 103 -4.43 -6.13 27.28
N PHE A 104 -3.17 -6.13 26.85
CA PHE A 104 -2.20 -7.18 27.20
C PHE A 104 -0.99 -6.70 28.01
N ALA A 105 -1.01 -5.46 28.49
CA ALA A 105 0.06 -4.90 29.32
C ALA A 105 -0.47 -4.49 30.69
N GLN A 106 -0.96 -5.44 31.49
CA GLN A 106 -1.09 -5.26 32.93
C GLN A 106 -0.36 -6.38 33.69
N ALA A 107 0.67 -5.91 34.40
CA ALA A 107 1.25 -6.38 35.65
C ALA A 107 1.93 -7.77 35.70
N SER A 108 3.25 -7.74 35.92
CA SER A 108 3.75 -7.83 37.30
C SER A 108 5.21 -7.34 37.39
N ASP A 109 5.43 -6.22 38.08
CA ASP A 109 6.70 -5.97 38.78
C ASP A 109 6.69 -6.81 40.07
N PRO A 110 7.82 -7.39 40.48
CA PRO A 110 8.61 -6.68 41.50
C PRO A 110 10.13 -6.86 41.37
N GLY A 111 10.87 -5.86 41.88
CA GLY A 111 12.23 -6.07 42.39
C GLY A 111 13.27 -5.13 41.82
N GLY A 112 13.51 -4.02 42.53
CA GLY A 112 14.58 -3.09 42.23
C GLY A 112 15.97 -3.74 42.27
N GLY A 113 16.84 -3.25 41.39
CA GLY A 113 18.26 -3.56 41.36
C GLY A 113 18.99 -2.55 40.48
N ALA A 114 19.55 -1.52 41.11
CA ALA A 114 20.46 -0.59 40.45
C ALA A 114 21.83 -1.26 40.23
N ALA A 115 22.31 -1.28 38.99
CA ALA A 115 23.72 -1.42 38.59
C ALA A 115 23.77 -1.40 37.06
N SER A 116 24.75 -0.86 36.35
CA SER A 116 25.98 -0.11 36.63
C SER A 116 26.53 0.29 35.26
N GLY A 117 27.21 1.43 35.16
CA GLY A 117 27.74 1.97 33.90
C GLY A 117 28.54 0.97 33.06
N GLY A 118 28.03 0.65 31.87
CA GLY A 118 28.72 -0.09 30.83
C GLY A 118 29.32 0.88 29.80
N LYS A 119 30.65 0.81 29.66
CA LYS A 119 31.49 1.61 28.76
C LYS A 119 30.96 1.66 27.32
N GLY A 120 31.13 2.82 26.70
CA GLY A 120 30.65 3.18 25.36
C GLY A 120 30.79 2.08 24.32
N ALA A 121 29.66 1.54 23.89
CA ALA A 121 29.53 1.02 22.55
C ALA A 121 29.65 2.23 21.61
N GLN A 122 30.74 2.29 20.84
CA GLN A 122 30.78 3.12 19.65
C GLN A 122 29.48 2.88 18.89
N ALA A 123 28.65 3.90 18.80
CA ALA A 123 27.47 3.88 17.97
C ALA A 123 27.97 3.67 16.54
N ALA A 124 27.93 2.42 16.07
CA ALA A 124 28.15 2.11 14.67
C ALA A 124 27.26 3.08 13.90
N ALA A 125 27.88 3.94 13.07
CA ALA A 125 27.17 4.95 12.30
C ALA A 125 25.97 4.26 11.66
N ALA A 126 24.76 4.66 12.06
CA ALA A 126 23.55 4.00 11.60
C ALA A 126 23.51 4.17 10.08
N GLY A 127 23.81 3.10 9.33
CA GLY A 127 23.68 3.11 7.88
C GLY A 127 22.22 3.28 7.48
N HIS A 128 21.97 3.74 6.26
CA HIS A 128 20.61 3.76 5.75
C HIS A 128 20.05 2.33 5.75
N GLU A 129 18.94 2.10 6.45
CA GLU A 129 18.28 0.80 6.47
C GLU A 129 17.10 0.84 5.50
N ILE A 130 17.15 -0.04 4.51
CA ILE A 130 16.05 -0.28 3.57
C ILE A 130 15.46 -1.64 3.89
N GLN A 131 14.14 -1.73 3.94
CA GLN A 131 13.40 -2.98 4.08
C GLN A 131 12.48 -3.16 2.89
N ILE A 132 12.47 -4.36 2.32
CA ILE A 132 11.49 -4.80 1.34
C ILE A 132 10.63 -5.85 2.00
N GLY A 133 9.32 -5.63 2.03
CA GLY A 133 8.38 -6.50 2.70
C GLY A 133 7.30 -7.03 1.78
N ALA A 134 6.83 -8.23 2.10
CA ALA A 134 5.65 -8.84 1.51
C ALA A 134 4.76 -9.39 2.63
N TYR A 135 3.46 -9.34 2.45
CA TYR A 135 2.50 -9.79 3.44
C TYR A 135 1.22 -10.35 2.84
N GLY A 136 0.55 -11.17 3.63
CA GLY A 136 -0.83 -11.59 3.45
C GLY A 136 -1.59 -11.43 4.76
N GLY A 137 -2.78 -12.00 4.86
CA GLY A 137 -3.60 -11.92 6.07
C GLY A 137 -5.07 -11.74 5.75
N TYR A 138 -5.75 -10.97 6.60
CA TYR A 138 -7.19 -10.79 6.54
C TYR A 138 -7.56 -9.32 6.40
N ASN A 139 -8.59 -9.03 5.61
CA ASN A 139 -9.19 -7.71 5.52
C ASN A 139 -10.71 -7.77 5.71
N TYR A 140 -11.24 -6.72 6.33
CA TYR A 140 -12.66 -6.51 6.56
C TYR A 140 -13.02 -5.06 6.25
N THR A 141 -14.02 -4.85 5.41
CA THR A 141 -14.53 -3.52 5.08
C THR A 141 -15.85 -3.30 5.79
N ARG A 142 -15.95 -2.21 6.57
CA ARG A 142 -17.19 -1.86 7.26
C ARG A 142 -18.31 -1.60 6.26
N PRO A 143 -19.57 -1.84 6.65
CA PRO A 143 -20.70 -1.39 5.87
C PRO A 143 -20.57 0.08 5.48
N SER A 144 -20.99 0.42 4.26
CA SER A 144 -20.85 1.78 3.75
C SER A 144 -22.09 2.25 3.00
N LYS A 145 -22.16 3.56 2.80
CA LYS A 145 -23.11 4.14 1.84
C LYS A 145 -22.56 3.93 0.43
N VAL A 146 -23.47 3.64 -0.49
CA VAL A 146 -23.17 3.56 -1.92
C VAL A 146 -24.18 4.45 -2.64
N ARG A 147 -23.72 5.41 -3.43
CA ARG A 147 -24.59 6.18 -4.32
C ARG A 147 -24.32 5.75 -5.75
N MET A 148 -25.38 5.49 -6.50
CA MET A 148 -25.30 5.15 -7.92
C MET A 148 -26.15 6.13 -8.72
N VAL A 149 -25.50 6.83 -9.65
CA VAL A 149 -26.16 7.71 -10.62
C VAL A 149 -25.94 7.14 -12.00
N GLN A 150 -27.00 6.99 -12.79
CA GLN A 150 -26.91 6.52 -14.17
C GLN A 150 -27.92 7.26 -15.07
N PRO A 151 -27.68 7.31 -16.40
CA PRO A 151 -28.66 7.80 -17.35
C PRO A 151 -30.02 7.12 -17.21
N GLY A 152 -31.08 7.79 -17.70
CA GLY A 152 -32.45 7.30 -17.57
C GLY A 152 -33.12 7.65 -16.23
N GLY A 153 -32.57 8.60 -15.47
CA GLY A 153 -33.17 9.09 -14.22
C GLY A 153 -32.89 8.21 -13.01
N THR A 154 -31.80 7.45 -13.01
CA THR A 154 -31.35 6.69 -11.85
C THR A 154 -30.44 7.55 -10.97
N ASP A 155 -30.85 7.80 -9.73
CA ASP A 155 -30.02 8.36 -8.66
C ASP A 155 -30.50 7.71 -7.35
N ILE A 156 -29.79 6.67 -6.92
CA ILE A 156 -30.15 5.86 -5.75
C ILE A 156 -29.01 5.91 -4.75
N THR A 157 -29.36 6.15 -3.50
CA THR A 157 -28.44 6.01 -2.37
C THR A 157 -28.83 4.80 -1.55
N PHE A 158 -27.89 3.86 -1.40
CA PHE A 158 -27.96 2.72 -0.51
C PHE A 158 -27.26 3.08 0.79
N THR A 159 -27.93 2.77 1.90
CA THR A 159 -27.39 2.91 3.25
C THR A 159 -27.02 1.53 3.77
N ASP A 160 -25.83 1.41 4.35
CA ASP A 160 -25.36 0.21 5.05
C ASP A 160 -25.13 -1.03 4.15
N ILE A 161 -24.55 -0.85 2.96
CA ILE A 161 -24.12 -1.99 2.12
C ILE A 161 -23.03 -2.76 2.86
N LYS A 162 -23.32 -4.01 3.21
CA LYS A 162 -22.38 -4.93 3.85
C LYS A 162 -21.41 -5.50 2.83
N TRP A 163 -20.13 -5.51 3.18
CA TRP A 163 -19.03 -6.00 2.36
C TRP A 163 -18.42 -7.27 2.92
N ILE A 164 -17.93 -8.13 2.04
CA ILE A 164 -17.21 -9.35 2.33
C ILE A 164 -15.78 -9.18 1.80
N GLY A 165 -14.79 -9.46 2.65
CA GLY A 165 -13.38 -9.35 2.28
C GLY A 165 -12.90 -10.47 1.36
N GLU A 166 -13.49 -11.68 1.41
CA GLU A 166 -13.10 -12.82 0.56
C GLU A 166 -11.56 -13.08 0.52
N SER A 167 -10.86 -12.78 1.62
CA SER A 167 -9.39 -12.65 1.68
C SER A 167 -8.61 -13.94 1.33
N PHE A 168 -9.26 -15.10 1.38
CA PHE A 168 -8.66 -16.41 1.10
C PHE A 168 -9.20 -17.08 -0.17
N LYS A 169 -10.05 -16.38 -0.94
CA LYS A 169 -10.50 -16.85 -2.26
C LYS A 169 -9.48 -16.46 -3.34
N THR A 170 -9.64 -16.96 -4.56
CA THR A 170 -8.81 -16.62 -5.74
C THR A 170 -8.53 -15.12 -5.80
N GLU A 171 -7.26 -14.73 -5.95
CA GLU A 171 -6.74 -13.36 -5.71
C GLU A 171 -6.83 -12.98 -4.22
N PRO A 172 -5.99 -13.57 -3.36
CA PRO A 172 -6.09 -13.37 -1.91
C PRO A 172 -5.80 -11.92 -1.49
N TYR A 173 -6.03 -11.59 -0.23
CA TYR A 173 -5.49 -10.36 0.35
C TYR A 173 -3.96 -10.45 0.44
N TRP A 174 -3.25 -9.48 -0.14
CA TRP A 174 -1.79 -9.40 -0.06
C TRP A 174 -1.29 -7.97 -0.22
N GLY A 175 0.00 -7.77 0.02
CA GLY A 175 0.66 -6.54 -0.38
C GLY A 175 2.18 -6.61 -0.33
N VAL A 176 2.80 -5.58 -0.87
CA VAL A 176 4.24 -5.40 -0.90
C VAL A 176 4.58 -3.97 -0.49
N ARG A 177 5.72 -3.81 0.16
CA ARG A 177 6.12 -2.52 0.73
C ARG A 177 7.63 -2.34 0.66
N ALA A 178 8.04 -1.09 0.52
CA ALA A 178 9.43 -0.68 0.63
C ALA A 178 9.52 0.39 1.72
N THR A 179 10.37 0.16 2.72
CA THR A 179 10.56 1.06 3.85
C THR A 179 11.99 1.55 3.86
N TRP A 180 12.18 2.84 3.99
CA TRP A 180 13.47 3.46 4.26
C TRP A 180 13.47 4.07 5.65
N TRP A 181 14.42 3.69 6.49
CA TRP A 181 14.64 4.28 7.81
C TRP A 181 15.75 5.31 7.73
N SER A 182 15.44 6.51 8.21
CA SER A 182 16.40 7.61 8.21
C SER A 182 17.46 7.37 9.29
N PRO A 183 18.76 7.43 8.96
CA PRO A 183 19.81 7.37 9.96
C PRO A 183 19.95 8.67 10.77
N LYS A 184 19.36 9.77 10.28
CA LYS A 184 19.43 11.10 10.89
C LYS A 184 18.24 11.44 11.77
N LEU A 185 17.11 10.76 11.56
CA LEU A 185 15.87 11.01 12.29
C LEU A 185 15.61 9.81 13.21
N ALA A 186 15.63 10.05 14.52
CA ALA A 186 15.56 9.01 15.54
C ALA A 186 14.29 8.15 15.42
N GLY A 187 14.43 6.99 14.77
CA GLY A 187 13.34 6.03 14.60
C GLY A 187 12.30 6.41 13.54
N ILE A 188 12.53 7.45 12.73
CA ILE A 188 11.60 7.85 11.66
C ILE A 188 11.96 7.12 10.35
N GLY A 189 10.94 6.58 9.70
CA GLY A 189 11.05 5.97 8.38
C GLY A 189 9.93 6.40 7.46
N PHE A 190 10.09 6.10 6.18
CA PHE A 190 9.11 6.33 5.14
C PHE A 190 8.84 5.02 4.41
N MET A 191 7.57 4.74 4.15
CA MET A 191 7.14 3.49 3.54
C MET A 191 6.21 3.73 2.37
N PHE A 192 6.60 3.21 1.21
CA PHE A 192 5.68 2.99 0.12
C PHE A 192 5.03 1.63 0.30
N ASP A 193 3.70 1.57 0.29
CA ASP A 193 2.94 0.34 0.51
C ASP A 193 1.84 0.19 -0.54
N TYR A 194 1.89 -0.94 -1.24
CA TYR A 194 0.85 -1.42 -2.12
C TYR A 194 0.06 -2.52 -1.41
N THR A 195 -1.26 -2.33 -1.33
CA THR A 195 -2.19 -3.28 -0.74
C THR A 195 -3.22 -3.72 -1.77
N HIS A 196 -3.39 -5.02 -1.94
CA HIS A 196 -4.52 -5.64 -2.63
C HIS A 196 -5.54 -6.09 -1.59
N ALA A 197 -6.55 -5.25 -1.32
CA ALA A 197 -7.67 -5.57 -0.43
C ALA A 197 -8.90 -5.95 -1.24
N LYS A 198 -9.92 -6.52 -0.61
CA LYS A 198 -11.14 -6.94 -1.32
C LYS A 198 -12.39 -6.46 -0.61
N ALA A 199 -13.40 -6.08 -1.40
CA ALA A 199 -14.70 -5.69 -0.90
C ALA A 199 -15.78 -6.09 -1.91
N THR A 200 -16.48 -7.18 -1.59
CA THR A 200 -17.59 -7.74 -2.38
C THR A 200 -18.90 -7.49 -1.62
N ALA A 201 -19.89 -6.83 -2.21
CA ALA A 201 -21.17 -6.65 -1.52
C ALA A 201 -21.86 -8.00 -1.24
N LEU A 202 -22.41 -8.17 -0.04
CA LEU A 202 -23.15 -9.38 0.35
C LEU A 202 -24.44 -9.52 -0.48
N LYS A 203 -24.52 -10.52 -1.35
CA LYS A 203 -25.63 -10.65 -2.32
C LYS A 203 -26.97 -11.03 -1.69
N THR A 204 -26.96 -11.66 -0.53
CA THR A 204 -28.15 -12.13 0.19
C THR A 204 -28.74 -11.07 1.12
N GLN A 205 -28.16 -9.87 1.16
CA GLN A 205 -28.64 -8.81 2.06
C GLN A 205 -29.90 -8.12 1.51
N GLU A 206 -30.75 -7.68 2.43
CA GLU A 206 -31.71 -6.59 2.16
C GLU A 206 -30.96 -5.26 2.24
N VAL A 207 -31.24 -4.36 1.31
CA VAL A 207 -30.64 -3.03 1.25
C VAL A 207 -31.67 -1.97 1.65
N THR A 208 -31.25 -1.02 2.47
CA THR A 208 -32.04 0.19 2.74
C THR A 208 -31.60 1.27 1.76
N GLN A 209 -32.55 1.86 1.04
CA GLN A 209 -32.28 2.72 -0.11
C GLN A 209 -33.25 3.89 -0.20
N ALA A 210 -32.84 4.96 -0.88
CA ALA A 210 -33.69 6.09 -1.21
C ALA A 210 -33.30 6.67 -2.58
N GLY A 211 -34.24 7.35 -3.25
CA GLY A 211 -34.03 7.99 -4.54
C GLY A 211 -34.85 7.34 -5.66
N LYS A 212 -34.32 7.38 -6.88
CA LYS A 212 -35.03 6.94 -8.10
C LYS A 212 -34.26 5.89 -8.87
N ARG A 213 -34.95 4.84 -9.31
CA ARG A 213 -34.47 3.83 -10.27
C ARG A 213 -35.23 4.01 -11.57
N ASP A 214 -34.52 4.33 -12.63
CA ASP A 214 -35.08 4.54 -13.97
C ASP A 214 -36.26 5.54 -13.96
N GLY A 215 -36.10 6.64 -13.20
CA GLY A 215 -37.10 7.70 -13.05
C GLY A 215 -38.20 7.45 -12.01
N GLN A 216 -38.34 6.22 -11.50
CA GLN A 216 -39.36 5.85 -10.52
C GLN A 216 -38.79 5.79 -9.11
N GLU A 217 -39.57 6.17 -8.10
CA GLU A 217 -39.14 6.08 -6.70
C GLU A 217 -38.92 4.62 -6.29
N VAL A 218 -37.83 4.37 -5.57
CA VAL A 218 -37.53 3.04 -5.05
C VAL A 218 -38.22 2.80 -3.70
N PRO A 219 -38.68 1.58 -3.42
CA PRO A 219 -39.10 1.22 -2.07
C PRO A 219 -37.94 1.39 -1.08
N PRO A 220 -38.20 1.81 0.19
CA PRO A 220 -37.15 2.04 1.18
C PRO A 220 -36.27 0.83 1.47
N LYS A 221 -36.81 -0.38 1.27
CA LYS A 221 -36.14 -1.66 1.49
C LYS A 221 -36.46 -2.64 0.39
N GLU A 222 -35.43 -3.28 -0.15
CA GLU A 222 -35.55 -4.35 -1.15
C GLU A 222 -34.39 -5.34 -1.01
N PRO A 223 -34.51 -6.57 -1.55
CA PRO A 223 -33.36 -7.43 -1.73
C PRO A 223 -32.29 -6.76 -2.58
N PHE A 224 -31.00 -6.95 -2.25
CA PHE A 224 -29.87 -6.44 -3.05
C PHE A 224 -30.00 -6.76 -4.55
N SER A 225 -30.54 -7.95 -4.85
CA SER A 225 -30.78 -8.44 -6.21
C SER A 225 -31.80 -7.63 -7.03
N ALA A 226 -32.58 -6.75 -6.40
CA ALA A 226 -33.51 -5.85 -7.09
C ALA A 226 -32.76 -4.78 -7.89
N THR A 227 -31.60 -4.31 -7.40
CA THR A 227 -30.74 -3.37 -8.14
C THR A 227 -29.52 -4.05 -8.74
N PHE A 228 -28.82 -4.89 -7.98
CA PHE A 228 -27.47 -5.34 -8.34
C PHE A 228 -27.41 -6.84 -8.56
N ARG A 229 -26.79 -7.26 -9.66
CA ARG A 229 -26.26 -8.62 -9.83
C ARG A 229 -24.84 -8.73 -9.30
N LYS A 230 -24.05 -7.66 -9.45
CA LYS A 230 -22.70 -7.52 -8.91
C LYS A 230 -22.46 -6.09 -8.44
N LEU A 231 -21.81 -5.98 -7.29
CA LEU A 231 -21.23 -4.76 -6.75
C LEU A 231 -19.98 -5.19 -5.98
N GLU A 232 -18.84 -5.21 -6.66
CA GLU A 232 -17.64 -5.85 -6.16
C GLU A 232 -16.42 -5.04 -6.58
N PHE A 233 -15.40 -5.03 -5.71
CA PHE A 233 -14.04 -4.61 -6.04
C PHE A 233 -13.17 -5.87 -6.14
N THR A 234 -13.51 -6.76 -7.08
CA THR A 234 -13.12 -8.19 -7.05
C THR A 234 -11.64 -8.43 -7.35
N HIS A 235 -11.06 -7.76 -8.37
CA HIS A 235 -9.60 -7.79 -8.62
C HIS A 235 -8.84 -6.77 -7.76
N GLY A 236 -9.42 -6.47 -6.60
CA GLY A 236 -8.83 -5.68 -5.55
C GLY A 236 -9.42 -4.27 -5.45
N LEU A 237 -9.72 -3.87 -4.23
CA LEU A 237 -9.60 -2.49 -3.76
C LEU A 237 -8.11 -2.24 -3.51
N ASN A 238 -7.42 -1.70 -4.52
CA ASN A 238 -5.98 -1.50 -4.45
C ASN A 238 -5.66 -0.14 -3.81
N PHE A 239 -4.74 -0.14 -2.85
CA PHE A 239 -4.22 1.07 -2.25
C PHE A 239 -2.75 1.24 -2.60
N PHE A 240 -2.36 2.43 -3.04
CA PHE A 240 -0.97 2.85 -3.15
C PHE A 240 -0.75 4.00 -2.17
N THR A 241 0.08 3.80 -1.15
CA THR A 241 0.22 4.76 -0.05
C THR A 241 1.68 5.10 0.20
N LEU A 242 1.92 6.37 0.55
CA LEU A 242 3.17 6.83 1.14
C LEU A 242 2.91 7.11 2.61
N ASN A 243 3.69 6.48 3.48
CA ASN A 243 3.51 6.50 4.92
C ASN A 243 4.75 7.05 5.61
N ALA A 244 4.55 7.86 6.64
CA ALA A 244 5.56 8.15 7.64
C ALA A 244 5.41 7.17 8.80
N LEU A 245 6.54 6.65 9.27
CA LEU A 245 6.62 5.64 10.31
C LEU A 245 7.47 6.15 11.47
N TYR A 246 7.10 5.74 12.68
CA TYR A 246 7.94 5.83 13.86
C TYR A 246 8.15 4.43 14.45
N ARG A 247 9.39 4.09 14.79
CA ARG A 247 9.79 2.79 15.35
C ARG A 247 10.50 2.96 16.70
N ALA A 248 9.98 2.26 17.70
CA ALA A 248 10.52 2.25 19.06
C ALA A 248 11.56 1.13 19.21
N ASP A 249 12.77 1.36 18.69
CA ASP A 249 13.87 0.39 18.77
C ASP A 249 14.45 0.21 20.20
N TRP A 250 14.07 1.07 21.14
CA TRP A 250 14.56 1.09 22.53
C TRP A 250 13.82 0.13 23.47
N LEU A 251 12.64 -0.36 23.08
CA LEU A 251 11.80 -1.16 23.98
C LEU A 251 12.37 -2.57 24.19
N HIS A 252 12.85 -3.23 23.13
CA HIS A 252 13.44 -4.56 23.20
C HIS A 252 14.30 -4.87 21.96
N ALA A 253 15.34 -5.70 22.12
CA ALA A 253 16.27 -6.00 21.02
C ALA A 253 15.64 -6.86 19.89
N ARG A 254 14.60 -7.65 20.22
CA ARG A 254 13.93 -8.56 19.27
C ARG A 254 12.53 -8.12 18.87
N MET A 255 11.99 -7.08 19.51
CA MET A 255 10.66 -6.55 19.23
C MET A 255 10.79 -5.06 19.00
N ALA A 256 10.45 -4.61 17.80
CA ALA A 256 10.42 -3.20 17.48
C ALA A 256 9.00 -2.80 17.12
N PRO A 257 8.21 -2.33 18.10
CA PRO A 257 6.93 -1.72 17.83
C PRO A 257 7.09 -0.52 16.90
N TYR A 258 6.13 -0.32 16.02
CA TYR A 258 6.08 0.82 15.12
C TYR A 258 4.64 1.25 14.86
N ALA A 259 4.48 2.52 14.52
CA ALA A 259 3.21 3.09 14.12
C ALA A 259 3.43 4.02 12.93
N GLY A 260 2.39 4.27 12.16
CA GLY A 260 2.49 5.10 10.98
C GLY A 260 1.17 5.64 10.48
N ILE A 261 1.28 6.69 9.69
CA ILE A 261 0.18 7.30 8.96
C ILE A 261 0.62 7.63 7.54
N GLY A 262 -0.33 7.66 6.62
CA GLY A 262 -0.04 7.94 5.23
C GLY A 262 -1.25 8.34 4.42
N ILE A 263 -0.95 8.72 3.19
CA ILE A 263 -1.93 9.12 2.18
C ILE A 263 -1.53 8.50 0.84
N GLY A 264 -2.51 8.31 -0.04
CA GLY A 264 -2.25 7.98 -1.42
C GLY A 264 -3.51 7.77 -2.24
N LEU A 265 -3.48 6.83 -3.17
CA LEU A 265 -4.53 6.63 -4.17
C LEU A 265 -5.24 5.28 -3.98
N SER A 266 -6.56 5.30 -4.22
CA SER A 266 -7.39 4.11 -4.35
C SER A 266 -7.56 3.79 -5.84
N ILE A 267 -7.17 2.58 -6.25
CA ILE A 267 -7.23 2.10 -7.64
C ILE A 267 -7.99 0.77 -7.71
N PRO A 268 -9.28 0.73 -7.35
CA PRO A 268 -10.04 -0.51 -7.37
C PRO A 268 -10.23 -1.03 -8.80
N HIS A 269 -10.40 -2.35 -8.89
CA HIS A 269 -11.04 -2.96 -10.04
C HIS A 269 -12.56 -2.97 -9.83
N VAL A 270 -13.26 -2.07 -10.49
CA VAL A 270 -14.71 -1.90 -10.34
C VAL A 270 -15.41 -2.99 -11.14
N ASP A 271 -16.16 -3.87 -10.47
CA ASP A 271 -17.02 -4.89 -11.07
C ASP A 271 -18.48 -4.68 -10.65
N THR A 272 -19.21 -3.95 -11.48
CA THR A 272 -20.62 -3.62 -11.22
C THR A 272 -21.51 -4.06 -12.36
N ARG A 273 -22.65 -4.64 -12.00
CA ARG A 273 -23.69 -5.01 -12.96
C ARG A 273 -25.06 -4.87 -12.33
N ARG A 274 -25.90 -4.05 -12.96
CA ARG A 274 -27.31 -3.90 -12.59
C ARG A 274 -28.11 -5.18 -12.88
N ALA A 275 -29.14 -5.44 -12.08
CA ALA A 275 -30.16 -6.43 -12.35
C ALA A 275 -30.96 -6.08 -13.60
N GLY A 276 -31.35 -7.10 -14.37
CA GLY A 276 -32.05 -6.94 -15.65
C GLY A 276 -31.18 -6.42 -16.81
N ALA A 277 -30.06 -5.75 -16.53
CA ALA A 277 -29.25 -5.13 -17.59
C ALA A 277 -28.44 -6.15 -18.43
N PRO A 278 -28.25 -5.87 -19.74
CA PRO A 278 -27.43 -6.70 -20.63
C PRO A 278 -26.02 -6.91 -20.08
N LYS A 279 -25.37 -8.03 -20.45
CA LYS A 279 -23.98 -8.29 -20.02
C LYS A 279 -23.01 -7.19 -20.46
N ALA A 280 -23.27 -6.55 -21.61
CA ALA A 280 -22.45 -5.49 -22.17
C ALA A 280 -22.42 -4.21 -21.33
N SER A 281 -23.39 -3.99 -20.43
CA SER A 281 -23.43 -2.82 -19.54
C SER A 281 -22.67 -3.03 -18.22
N ARG A 282 -21.95 -4.15 -18.07
CA ARG A 282 -21.12 -4.42 -16.89
C ARG A 282 -19.92 -3.47 -16.91
N THR A 283 -19.63 -2.85 -15.78
CA THR A 283 -18.36 -2.15 -15.55
C THR A 283 -17.36 -3.18 -15.07
N TYR A 284 -16.19 -3.23 -15.70
CA TYR A 284 -15.15 -4.22 -15.40
C TYR A 284 -13.77 -3.66 -15.75
N VAL A 285 -13.28 -2.72 -14.93
CA VAL A 285 -12.06 -1.96 -15.23
C VAL A 285 -11.35 -1.52 -13.96
N HIS A 286 -10.02 -1.34 -14.05
CA HIS A 286 -9.26 -0.59 -13.05
C HIS A 286 -9.44 0.91 -13.26
N GLN A 287 -9.70 1.64 -12.18
CA GLN A 287 -9.85 3.09 -12.22
C GLN A 287 -9.20 3.70 -10.99
N ILE A 288 -8.60 4.88 -11.15
CA ILE A 288 -8.23 5.71 -10.00
C ILE A 288 -9.52 6.36 -9.51
N THR A 289 -10.00 5.93 -8.36
CA THR A 289 -11.32 6.35 -7.84
C THR A 289 -11.23 7.43 -6.78
N GLY A 290 -10.05 7.71 -6.23
CA GLY A 290 -9.86 8.82 -5.31
C GLY A 290 -8.70 8.65 -4.35
N LEU A 291 -8.72 9.45 -3.28
CA LEU A 291 -7.71 9.46 -2.24
C LEU A 291 -7.98 8.37 -1.19
N THR A 292 -6.89 7.85 -0.62
CA THR A 292 -6.93 7.01 0.58
C THR A 292 -6.03 7.56 1.67
N PHE A 293 -6.47 7.44 2.91
CA PHE A 293 -5.69 7.68 4.11
C PHE A 293 -5.44 6.35 4.81
N GLN A 294 -4.23 6.18 5.34
CA GLN A 294 -3.82 4.98 6.04
C GLN A 294 -3.31 5.32 7.43
N ALA A 295 -3.68 4.50 8.40
CA ALA A 295 -3.07 4.46 9.72
C ALA A 295 -2.72 3.01 10.04
N LEU A 296 -1.58 2.79 10.69
CA LEU A 296 -1.11 1.45 11.02
C LEU A 296 -0.33 1.43 12.33
N GLY A 297 -0.34 0.26 12.97
CA GLY A 297 0.45 -0.04 14.16
C GLY A 297 0.81 -1.52 14.16
N GLY A 298 2.06 -1.83 14.44
CA GLY A 298 2.56 -3.20 14.36
C GLY A 298 3.80 -3.44 15.19
N ILE A 299 4.23 -4.68 15.17
CA ILE A 299 5.45 -5.14 15.83
C ILE A 299 6.30 -5.84 14.77
N GLU A 300 7.53 -5.37 14.61
CA GLU A 300 8.56 -6.11 13.88
C GLU A 300 9.26 -7.07 14.83
N TRP A 301 9.18 -8.36 14.50
CA TRP A 301 9.83 -9.47 15.19
C TRP A 301 11.18 -9.74 14.55
N ARG A 302 12.25 -9.44 15.28
CA ARG A 302 13.63 -9.54 14.80
C ARG A 302 14.30 -10.80 15.34
N GLY A 303 15.03 -11.47 14.46
CA GLY A 303 15.98 -12.52 14.84
C GLY A 303 17.24 -11.93 15.49
N SER A 304 18.39 -12.51 15.16
CA SER A 304 19.70 -11.97 15.57
C SER A 304 19.98 -10.61 14.90
N ARG A 305 20.91 -9.81 15.46
CA ARG A 305 21.28 -8.48 14.91
C ARG A 305 21.86 -8.54 13.48
N ALA A 306 22.34 -9.72 13.08
CA ALA A 306 22.88 -10.02 11.75
C ALA A 306 21.83 -10.62 10.80
N ALA A 307 20.64 -10.98 11.29
CA ALA A 307 19.57 -11.51 10.46
C ALA A 307 19.12 -10.47 9.44
N ARG A 308 19.15 -10.85 8.16
CA ARG A 308 18.61 -10.03 7.07
C ARG A 308 17.09 -10.14 6.93
N PHE A 309 16.48 -11.05 7.69
CA PHE A 309 15.05 -11.27 7.67
C PHE A 309 14.44 -10.97 9.04
N SER A 310 13.27 -10.36 9.01
CA SER A 310 12.39 -10.17 10.17
C SER A 310 10.96 -10.49 9.76
N ALA A 311 10.13 -10.84 10.74
CA ALA A 311 8.70 -10.99 10.55
C ALA A 311 7.99 -9.77 11.12
N PHE A 312 6.74 -9.53 10.73
CA PHE A 312 5.92 -8.52 11.36
C PHE A 312 4.46 -8.95 11.46
N THR A 313 3.80 -8.38 12.45
CA THR A 313 2.35 -8.46 12.65
C THR A 313 1.85 -7.04 12.84
N GLU A 314 0.79 -6.66 12.14
CA GLU A 314 0.33 -5.29 12.09
C GLU A 314 -1.20 -5.24 12.05
N TYR A 315 -1.76 -4.17 12.59
CA TYR A 315 -3.11 -3.74 12.32
C TYR A 315 -3.04 -2.49 11.45
N LYS A 316 -3.85 -2.46 10.40
CA LYS A 316 -3.89 -1.38 9.42
C LYS A 316 -5.32 -0.98 9.13
N LEU A 317 -5.54 0.32 9.05
CA LEU A 317 -6.82 0.95 8.73
C LEU A 317 -6.64 1.83 7.50
N ASN A 318 -7.42 1.56 6.46
CA ASN A 318 -7.52 2.41 5.29
C ASN A 318 -8.90 3.04 5.22
N TYR A 319 -8.96 4.37 5.13
CA TYR A 319 -10.14 5.09 4.67
C TYR A 319 -9.92 5.44 3.20
N SER A 320 -10.90 5.20 2.34
CA SER A 320 -10.81 5.55 0.91
C SER A 320 -12.11 6.17 0.43
N LYS A 321 -11.98 7.27 -0.32
CA LYS A 321 -13.07 7.85 -1.08
C LYS A 321 -13.01 7.29 -2.49
N ASN A 322 -14.08 6.66 -2.95
CA ASN A 322 -14.12 6.03 -4.25
C ASN A 322 -15.26 6.61 -5.08
N LYS A 323 -14.90 7.22 -6.20
CA LYS A 323 -15.80 7.63 -7.28
C LYS A 323 -15.38 6.92 -8.55
N ALA A 324 -16.21 5.98 -8.99
CA ALA A 324 -15.95 5.14 -10.15
C ALA A 324 -16.93 5.48 -11.28
N ASP A 325 -16.43 5.56 -12.50
CA ASP A 325 -17.25 5.71 -13.71
C ASP A 325 -17.87 4.36 -14.08
N LEU A 326 -19.15 4.40 -14.46
CA LEU A 326 -19.91 3.22 -14.85
C LEU A 326 -19.96 3.07 -16.37
N ASN A 327 -19.85 1.84 -16.84
CA ASN A 327 -20.07 1.53 -18.24
C ASN A 327 -21.54 1.80 -18.61
N GLY A 328 -21.77 2.49 -19.75
CA GLY A 328 -23.08 3.04 -20.10
C GLY A 328 -23.37 4.42 -19.49
N GLY A 329 -22.40 5.03 -18.80
CA GLY A 329 -22.48 6.37 -18.24
C GLY A 329 -22.96 6.42 -16.79
N GLY A 330 -22.61 7.53 -16.14
CA GLY A 330 -22.88 7.75 -14.72
C GLY A 330 -21.72 7.32 -13.81
N LEU A 331 -21.99 7.29 -12.51
CA LEU A 331 -20.98 7.14 -11.47
C LEU A 331 -21.48 6.32 -10.28
N LEU A 332 -20.53 5.66 -9.62
CA LEU A 332 -20.70 4.96 -8.35
C LEU A 332 -19.79 5.60 -7.30
N GLU A 333 -20.37 6.09 -6.22
CA GLU A 333 -19.65 6.72 -5.11
C GLU A 333 -19.76 5.87 -3.84
N THR A 334 -18.65 5.60 -3.18
CA THR A 334 -18.62 4.95 -1.87
C THR A 334 -17.37 5.30 -1.07
N ASP A 335 -17.57 5.50 0.22
CA ASP A 335 -16.50 5.71 1.20
C ASP A 335 -16.29 4.43 1.99
N LEU A 336 -15.08 3.89 1.96
CA LEU A 336 -14.78 2.58 2.56
C LEU A 336 -13.79 2.73 3.71
N TRP A 337 -14.16 2.17 4.86
CA TRP A 337 -13.27 1.92 6.00
C TRP A 337 -12.87 0.44 6.00
N THR A 338 -11.60 0.17 5.69
CA THR A 338 -11.05 -1.18 5.53
C THR A 338 -10.04 -1.48 6.64
N HIS A 339 -10.42 -2.39 7.52
CA HIS A 339 -9.60 -2.97 8.58
C HIS A 339 -8.78 -4.13 8.03
N GLN A 340 -7.53 -4.24 8.46
CA GLN A 340 -6.60 -5.24 7.97
C GLN A 340 -5.72 -5.74 9.10
N VAL A 341 -5.45 -7.05 9.09
CA VAL A 341 -4.52 -7.71 10.01
C VAL A 341 -3.46 -8.45 9.19
N PRO A 342 -2.48 -7.73 8.62
CA PRO A 342 -1.41 -8.34 7.86
C PRO A 342 -0.37 -9.02 8.75
N VAL A 343 0.14 -10.15 8.25
CA VAL A 343 1.33 -10.83 8.74
C VAL A 343 2.28 -11.01 7.56
N GLY A 344 3.55 -10.72 7.77
CA GLY A 344 4.52 -10.75 6.68
C GLY A 344 5.96 -10.80 7.13
N PHE A 345 6.84 -10.64 6.15
CA PHE A 345 8.28 -10.67 6.34
C PHE A 345 8.91 -9.47 5.67
N TYR A 346 10.05 -9.04 6.21
CA TYR A 346 10.94 -8.06 5.61
C TYR A 346 12.29 -8.71 5.28
N TYR A 347 12.82 -8.40 4.10
CA TYR A 347 14.26 -8.45 3.84
C TYR A 347 14.86 -7.07 4.13
N ARG A 348 15.96 -7.04 4.88
CA ARG A 348 16.64 -5.83 5.34
C ARG A 348 18.01 -5.70 4.68
N HIS A 349 18.27 -4.53 4.13
CA HIS A 349 19.56 -4.13 3.61
C HIS A 349 20.05 -2.87 4.34
N ARG A 350 21.31 -2.88 4.80
CA ARG A 350 21.95 -1.72 5.44
C ARG A 350 23.05 -1.20 4.53
N LEU A 351 22.92 0.04 4.09
CA LEU A 351 23.93 0.73 3.29
C LEU A 351 24.91 1.45 4.23
N GLY A 352 26.21 1.16 4.09
CA GLY A 352 27.28 1.89 4.80
C GLY A 352 27.76 1.27 6.11
N ALA A 353 27.38 0.04 6.45
CA ALA A 353 28.04 -0.71 7.51
C ALA A 353 29.43 -1.16 7.00
N ARG A 354 30.49 -0.44 7.37
CA ARG A 354 31.87 -0.94 7.32
C ARG A 354 32.22 -1.58 8.63
#